data_AF-A0A7U9SVB8-F1
#
_entry.id   AF-A0A7U9SVB8-F1
#
_cell.length_a   1.000
_cell.length_b   1.000
_cell.length_c   1.000
_cell.angle_alpha   90.00
_cell.angle_beta   90.00
_cell.angle_gamma   90.00
#
_symmetry.space_group_name_H-M   'P 1'
#
loop_
_entity.id
_entity.type
_entity.pdbx_description
1 polymer ?
#
loop_
_entity_poly.entity_id
_entity_poly.type
_entity_poly.pdbx_seq_one_letter_code
_entity_poly.pdbx_strand_id
1 'polypeptide(L)'
;MEQRELMEQINRLTTDNPAKFIRIRDAFDEMFEGRNINSANAISDREYERLRSRFRDDDIPLSLCTSRETVYQLYKAVNQRRTRDRGSAYSPKKSSKSKKKGLFGGLFS
;
A
#
# COMPACT_ATOMS: atom_id res chain seq x y z
N MET A 1 13.96 7.39 -9.91
CA MET A 1 13.44 6.04 -9.63
C MET A 1 12.09 5.91 -10.29
N GLU A 2 11.86 4.84 -11.06
CA GLU A 2 10.57 4.64 -11.72
C GLU A 2 9.50 4.15 -10.74
N GLN A 3 8.23 4.48 -10.98
CA GLN A 3 7.11 4.10 -10.10
C GLN A 3 7.02 2.58 -9.89
N ARG A 4 7.33 1.79 -10.94
CA ARG A 4 7.31 0.33 -10.89
C ARG A 4 8.37 -0.23 -9.96
N GLU A 5 9.61 0.26 -10.07
CA GLU A 5 10.72 -0.12 -9.21
C GLU A 5 10.41 0.18 -7.74
N LEU A 6 9.83 1.36 -7.49
CA LEU A 6 9.45 1.82 -6.16
C LEU A 6 8.33 0.94 -5.56
N MET A 7 7.36 0.53 -6.39
CA MET A 7 6.31 -0.39 -5.97
C MET A 7 6.86 -1.79 -5.63
N GLU A 8 7.84 -2.29 -6.39
CA GLU A 8 8.53 -3.54 -6.09
C GLU A 8 9.30 -3.44 -4.77
N GLN A 9 10.01 -2.34 -4.52
CA GLN A 9 10.68 -2.10 -3.25
C GLN A 9 9.71 -2.07 -2.06
N ILE A 10 8.56 -1.40 -2.20
CA ILE A 10 7.52 -1.38 -1.16
C ILE A 10 6.93 -2.78 -0.91
N ASN A 11 6.69 -3.55 -1.98
CA ASN A 11 6.16 -4.90 -1.85
C ASN A 11 7.16 -5.83 -1.13
N ARG A 12 8.45 -5.72 -1.46
CA ARG A 12 9.52 -6.44 -0.74
C ARG A 12 9.59 -5.99 0.72
N LEU A 13 9.68 -4.68 0.97
CA LEU A 13 9.70 -4.11 2.33
C LEU A 13 8.52 -4.61 3.17
N THR A 14 7.33 -4.67 2.59
CA THR A 14 6.14 -5.16 3.32
C THR A 14 6.18 -6.66 3.61
N THR A 15 6.77 -7.44 2.71
CA THR A 15 6.90 -8.90 2.88
C THR A 15 7.98 -9.22 3.91
N ASP A 16 9.12 -8.53 3.82
CA ASP A 16 10.27 -8.76 4.69
C ASP A 16 10.06 -8.19 6.09
N ASN A 17 9.47 -6.99 6.17
CA ASN A 17 9.23 -6.29 7.43
C ASN A 17 7.96 -5.40 7.34
N PRO A 18 6.77 -5.96 7.59
CA PRO A 18 5.51 -5.21 7.50
C PRO A 18 5.45 -4.04 8.48
N ALA A 19 6.18 -4.09 9.61
CA ALA A 19 6.24 -2.98 10.56
C ALA A 19 6.89 -1.72 9.94
N LYS A 20 7.89 -1.88 9.07
CA LYS A 20 8.49 -0.73 8.35
C LYS A 20 7.48 -0.09 7.39
N PHE A 21 6.67 -0.88 6.70
CA PHE A 21 5.60 -0.34 5.86
C PHE A 21 4.55 0.44 6.68
N ILE A 22 4.17 -0.08 7.85
CA ILE A 22 3.25 0.62 8.76
C ILE A 22 3.85 1.96 9.22
N ARG A 23 5.13 2.00 9.59
CA ARG A 23 5.82 3.25 9.97
C ARG A 23 5.87 4.27 8.84
N ILE A 24 6.15 3.84 7.60
CA ILE A 24 6.10 4.73 6.42
C ILE A 24 4.70 5.33 6.27
N ARG A 25 3.66 4.51 6.37
CA ARG A 25 2.28 4.98 6.30
C ARG A 25 1.97 5.99 7.41
N ASP A 26 2.31 5.65 8.65
CA ASP A 26 2.03 6.49 9.81
C ASP A 26 2.81 7.82 9.74
N ALA A 27 4.04 7.80 9.21
CA ALA A 27 4.82 9.01 8.93
C ALA A 27 4.12 9.92 7.92
N PHE A 28 3.50 9.36 6.87
CA PHE A 28 2.72 10.14 5.91
C PHE A 28 1.40 10.65 6.49
N ASP A 29 0.66 9.80 7.22
CA ASP A 29 -0.61 10.18 7.84
C ASP A 29 -0.39 11.30 8.88
N GLU A 30 0.71 11.27 9.64
CA GLU A 30 1.07 12.33 10.59
C GLU A 30 1.59 13.60 9.90
N MET A 31 2.46 13.47 8.90
CA MET A 31 3.01 14.64 8.21
C MET A 31 1.95 15.42 7.44
N PHE A 32 1.04 14.71 6.77
CA PHE A 32 0.07 15.32 5.87
C PHE A 32 -1.31 15.44 6.49
N GLU A 33 -1.53 14.93 7.71
CA GLU A 33 -2.79 15.03 8.45
C GLU A 33 -4.02 14.60 7.62
N GLY A 34 -3.85 13.58 6.76
CA GLY A 34 -4.91 13.12 5.85
C GLY A 34 -5.16 14.00 4.63
N ARG A 35 -4.37 15.06 4.41
CA ARG A 35 -4.35 15.84 3.17
C ARG A 35 -3.88 14.96 2.02
N ASN A 36 -4.64 15.00 0.92
CA ASN A 36 -4.22 14.34 -0.29
C ASN A 36 -3.19 15.18 -1.05
N ILE A 37 -1.98 14.65 -1.20
CA ILE A 37 -0.92 15.29 -1.99
C ILE A 37 -1.12 14.96 -3.46
N ASN A 38 -1.29 16.01 -4.27
CA ASN A 38 -1.57 15.88 -5.71
C ASN A 38 -0.32 15.99 -6.59
N SER A 39 0.81 16.45 -6.04
CA SER A 39 2.08 16.60 -6.76
C SER A 39 3.28 16.69 -5.82
N ALA A 40 4.49 16.47 -6.35
CA ALA A 40 5.74 16.65 -5.61
C ALA A 40 5.94 18.10 -5.13
N ASN A 41 5.46 19.09 -5.89
CA ASN A 41 5.56 20.50 -5.55
C ASN A 41 4.68 20.90 -4.35
N ALA A 42 3.70 20.07 -3.99
CA ALA A 42 2.90 20.30 -2.79
C ALA A 42 3.62 19.87 -1.50
N ILE A 43 4.81 19.26 -1.61
CA ILE A 43 5.69 18.94 -0.49
C ILE A 43 6.69 20.09 -0.34
N SER A 44 6.62 20.81 0.78
CA SER A 44 7.59 21.84 1.13
C SER A 44 8.95 21.23 1.50
N ASP A 45 10.00 22.04 1.39
CA ASP A 45 11.36 21.68 1.78
C ASP A 45 11.43 21.25 3.25
N ARG A 46 10.68 21.95 4.11
CA ARG A 46 10.59 21.63 5.54
C ARG A 46 9.95 20.26 5.77
N GLU A 47 8.84 19.96 5.08
CA GLU A 47 8.19 18.65 5.16
C GLU A 47 9.11 17.54 4.65
N TYR A 48 9.77 17.78 3.51
CA TYR A 48 10.72 16.82 2.94
C TYR A 48 11.86 16.47 3.92
N GLU A 49 12.50 17.47 4.52
CA GLU A 49 13.57 17.22 5.50
C GLU A 49 13.06 16.55 6.77
N ARG A 50 11.84 16.89 7.22
CA ARG A 50 11.21 16.24 8.37
C ARG A 50 10.96 14.76 8.10
N LEU A 51 10.43 14.42 6.92
CA LEU A 51 10.22 13.04 6.49
C LEU A 51 11.54 12.28 6.42
N ARG A 52 12.58 12.92 5.87
CA ARG A 52 13.92 12.33 5.77
C ARG A 52 14.52 12.01 7.14
N SER A 53 14.38 12.92 8.11
CA SER A 53 14.80 12.66 9.50
C SER A 53 14.06 11.47 10.07
N ARG A 54 12.74 11.43 9.91
CA ARG A 54 11.91 10.34 10.43
C ARG A 54 12.24 8.99 9.81
N PHE A 55 12.53 8.95 8.51
CA PHE A 55 12.97 7.71 7.85
C PHE A 55 14.29 7.21 8.43
N ARG A 56 15.19 8.11 8.83
CA ARG A 56 16.43 7.72 9.51
C ARG A 56 16.15 7.15 10.91
N ASP A 57 15.27 7.80 11.67
CA ASP A 57 14.91 7.37 13.03
C ASP A 57 14.19 6.01 13.03
N ASP A 58 13.41 5.73 11.99
CA ASP A 58 12.66 4.49 11.81
C ASP A 58 13.42 3.38 11.06
N ASP A 59 14.71 3.60 10.75
CA ASP A 59 15.55 2.67 9.97
C ASP A 59 14.91 2.30 8.61
N ILE A 60 14.23 3.27 7.98
CA ILE A 60 13.66 3.15 6.65
C ILE A 60 14.73 3.53 5.62
N PRO A 61 14.91 2.75 4.53
CA PRO A 61 15.87 3.08 3.50
C PRO A 61 15.67 4.47 2.91
N LEU A 62 16.70 5.32 3.03
CA LEU A 62 16.69 6.67 2.45
C LEU A 62 16.65 6.67 0.92
N SER A 63 16.88 5.53 0.26
CA SER A 63 16.64 5.35 -1.17
C SER A 63 15.19 5.68 -1.57
N LEU A 64 14.24 5.49 -0.63
CA LEU A 64 12.82 5.81 -0.77
C LEU A 64 12.52 7.31 -0.52
N CYS A 65 13.51 8.09 -0.08
CA CYS A 65 13.40 9.51 0.23
C CYS A 65 14.59 10.30 -0.36
N THR A 66 14.83 10.13 -1.66
CA THR A 66 15.95 10.75 -2.39
C THR A 66 15.61 12.11 -3.02
N SER A 67 14.35 12.31 -3.38
CA SER A 67 13.83 13.57 -3.90
C SER A 67 12.34 13.71 -3.58
N ARG A 68 11.77 14.90 -3.75
CA ARG A 68 10.33 15.13 -3.58
C ARG A 68 9.50 14.31 -4.56
N GLU A 69 9.98 14.11 -5.78
CA GLU A 69 9.32 13.23 -6.75
C GLU A 69 9.29 11.79 -6.24
N THR A 70 10.41 11.28 -5.71
CA THR A 70 10.46 9.93 -5.13
C THR A 70 9.48 9.80 -3.96
N VAL A 71 9.45 10.78 -3.06
CA VAL A 71 8.50 10.81 -1.93
C VAL A 71 7.05 10.84 -2.41
N TYR A 72 6.74 11.64 -3.43
CA TYR A 72 5.41 11.69 -4.00
C TYR A 72 4.99 10.36 -4.64
N GLN A 73 5.90 9.70 -5.37
CA GLN A 73 5.63 8.37 -5.92
C GLN A 73 5.45 7.31 -4.83
N LEU A 74 6.24 7.39 -3.75
CA LEU A 74 6.11 6.55 -2.56
C LEU A 74 4.72 6.74 -1.91
N TYR A 75 4.31 7.99 -1.69
CA TYR A 75 2.98 8.33 -1.16
C TYR A 75 1.86 7.71 -2.02
N LYS A 76 1.94 7.85 -3.35
CA LYS A 76 0.98 7.23 -4.27
C LYS A 76 0.94 5.70 -4.14
N ALA A 77 2.10 5.06 -4.05
CA ALA A 77 2.18 3.61 -3.95
C ALA A 77 1.60 3.09 -2.62
N VAL A 78 1.85 3.79 -1.50
CA VAL A 78 1.25 3.50 -0.19
C VAL A 78 -0.29 3.62 -0.27
N ASN A 79 -0.80 4.71 -0.87
CA ASN A 79 -2.24 4.91 -1.04
C ASN A 79 -2.89 3.88 -1.98
N GLN A 80 -2.24 3.55 -3.09
CA GLN A 80 -2.74 2.53 -4.03
C GLN A 80 -2.87 1.17 -3.34
N ARG A 81 -1.90 0.81 -2.48
CA ARG A 81 -1.93 -0.42 -1.71
C ARG A 81 -3.04 -0.41 -0.65
N ARG A 82 -3.25 0.71 0.05
CA ARG A 82 -4.39 0.92 0.97
C ARG A 82 -5.74 0.67 0.28
N THR A 83 -5.90 1.17 -0.95
CA THR A 83 -7.10 0.95 -1.75
C THR A 83 -7.25 -0.51 -2.19
N ARG A 84 -6.14 -1.18 -2.55
CA ARG A 84 -6.12 -2.60 -2.92
C ARG A 84 -6.52 -3.51 -1.75
N ASP A 85 -6.01 -3.24 -0.55
CA ASP A 85 -6.38 -4.00 0.65
C ASP A 85 -7.84 -3.77 1.05
N ARG A 86 -8.37 -2.54 0.86
CA ARG A 86 -9.82 -2.26 1.03
C ARG A 86 -10.71 -2.99 0.01
N GLY A 87 -10.24 -3.18 -1.22
CA GLY A 87 -10.96 -3.95 -2.25
C GLY A 87 -10.96 -5.47 -2.03
N SER A 88 -10.06 -5.98 -1.19
CA SER A 88 -9.94 -7.41 -0.87
C SER A 88 -10.88 -7.85 0.27
N ALA A 89 -11.42 -6.91 1.06
CA ALA A 89 -12.35 -7.20 2.15
C ALA A 89 -13.79 -7.51 1.69
N TYR A 90 -14.11 -7.34 0.40
CA TYR A 90 -15.47 -7.54 -0.14
C TYR A 90 -15.51 -8.12 -1.55
N SER A 91 -14.62 -9.06 -1.88
CA SER A 91 -14.93 -10.00 -2.97
C SER A 91 -15.56 -11.23 -2.34
N PRO A 92 -16.89 -11.44 -2.37
CA PRO A 92 -17.44 -12.75 -2.08
C PRO A 92 -16.76 -13.69 -3.06
N LYS A 93 -15.94 -14.61 -2.52
CA LYS A 93 -15.33 -15.69 -3.27
C LYS A 93 -16.47 -16.34 -4.06
N LYS A 94 -16.54 -16.09 -5.37
CA LYS A 94 -17.42 -16.82 -6.26
C LYS A 94 -16.80 -18.20 -6.38
N SER A 95 -17.03 -19.03 -5.37
CA SER A 95 -16.86 -20.46 -5.47
C SER A 95 -17.88 -20.93 -6.50
N SER A 96 -17.49 -20.96 -7.77
CA SER A 96 -18.13 -21.83 -8.76
C SER A 96 -17.79 -23.27 -8.38
N LYS A 97 -18.31 -23.71 -7.23
CA LYS A 97 -18.46 -25.13 -6.89
C LYS A 97 -19.60 -25.60 -7.79
N SER A 98 -19.23 -26.11 -8.96
CA SER A 98 -20.15 -26.75 -9.90
C SER A 98 -21.04 -27.70 -9.11
N LYS A 99 -22.34 -27.36 -9.06
CA LYS A 99 -23.38 -28.18 -8.47
C LYS A 99 -23.30 -29.56 -9.11
N LYS A 100 -22.90 -30.55 -8.31
CA LYS A 100 -23.04 -31.98 -8.60
C LYS A 100 -24.54 -32.24 -8.84
N LYS A 101 -24.95 -32.27 -10.10
CA LYS A 101 -26.25 -32.82 -10.52
C LYS A 101 -26.15 -34.33 -10.36
N GLY A 102 -26.95 -34.89 -9.46
CA GLY A 102 -26.97 -36.32 -9.17
C GLY A 102 -27.89 -36.62 -8.00
N LEU A 103 -29.14 -36.16 -8.08
CA LEU A 103 -30.24 -36.57 -7.22
C LEU A 103 -31.27 -37.25 -8.13
N PHE A 104 -31.10 -38.56 -8.32
CA PHE A 104 -32.19 -39.46 -8.69
C PHE A 104 -32.01 -40.74 -7.87
N GLY A 105 -32.73 -40.79 -6.76
CA GLY A 105 -32.93 -41.96 -5.91
C GLY A 105 -34.19 -41.74 -5.06
N GLY A 106 -35.14 -42.67 -5.13
CA GLY A 106 -36.43 -42.68 -4.40
C GLY A 106 -37.62 -42.49 -5.36
N LEU A 107 -38.37 -43.49 -5.85
CA LEU A 107 -39.23 -44.51 -5.20
C LEU A 107 -40.40 -43.91 -4.38
N PHE A 108 -41.59 -44.53 -4.54
CA PHE A 108 -42.96 -44.18 -4.06
C PHE A 108 -43.68 -43.15 -4.95
N SER A 109 -44.85 -43.39 -5.56
CA SER A 109 -46.02 -44.21 -5.20
C SER A 109 -46.69 -44.84 -6.43
#